data_AF-A0A024QGD9-F1
#
_entry.id   AF-A0A024QGD9-F1
#
_cell.length_a   1.000
_cell.length_b   1.000
_cell.length_c   1.000
_cell.angle_alpha   90.00
_cell.angle_beta   90.00
_cell.angle_gamma   90.00
#
_symmetry.space_group_name_H-M   'P 1'
#
loop_
_entity.id
_entity.type
_entity.pdbx_description
1 polymer ?
#
loop_
_entity_poly.entity_id
_entity_poly.type
_entity_poly.pdbx_seq_one_letter_code
_entity_poly.pdbx_strand_id
1 'polypeptide(L)'
;MKKVHPFQGMETFFYDLEQYIKHLNPDDETLTMANVFHRSGIIPWTVDGPLGMVHDFVNEEAANVHHGSLLNLTQFQEIKEKLLHMINMVLNKVGLDGFVYPQMSEAIPGIKAEQVASTTIPEINISGLPLITVPAGYYTMVHPLLWLFGENVE
;
A
#
# COMPACT_ATOMS: atom_id res chain seq x y z
N MET A 1 -3.11 -22.41 -7.99
CA MET A 1 -3.13 -20.98 -7.61
C MET A 1 -2.39 -20.20 -8.68
N LYS A 2 -2.97 -19.13 -9.25
CA LYS A 2 -2.20 -18.21 -10.11
C LYS A 2 -1.08 -17.62 -9.24
N LYS A 3 0.16 -17.62 -9.73
CA LYS A 3 1.23 -16.84 -9.10
C LYS A 3 0.80 -15.38 -9.22
N VAL A 4 0.41 -14.78 -8.10
CA VAL A 4 0.21 -13.33 -8.02
C VAL A 4 1.59 -12.70 -8.06
N HIS A 5 1.80 -11.75 -8.95
CA HIS A 5 3.07 -11.05 -9.05
C HIS A 5 3.28 -10.24 -7.76
N PRO A 6 4.45 -10.30 -7.09
CA PRO A 6 4.67 -9.67 -5.79
C PRO A 6 4.55 -8.14 -5.80
N PHE A 7 4.44 -7.52 -6.98
CA PHE A 7 4.38 -6.07 -7.17
C PHE A 7 3.13 -5.59 -7.91
N GLN A 8 2.06 -6.39 -7.89
CA GLN A 8 0.75 -5.93 -8.33
C GLN A 8 0.28 -4.76 -7.44
N GLY A 9 -0.18 -3.66 -8.03
CA GLY A 9 -0.51 -2.43 -7.30
C GLY A 9 0.54 -1.32 -7.37
N MET A 10 1.70 -1.55 -8.01
CA MET A 10 2.74 -0.54 -8.23
C MET A 10 2.53 0.29 -9.50
N GLU A 11 1.46 0.04 -10.26
CA GLU A 11 1.22 0.69 -11.54
C GLU A 11 1.12 2.22 -11.36
N THR A 12 0.55 2.68 -10.23
CA THR A 12 0.35 4.13 -9.95
C THR A 12 1.61 4.86 -9.51
N PHE A 13 2.70 4.14 -9.24
CA PHE A 13 3.91 4.71 -8.64
C PHE A 13 4.39 5.99 -9.33
N PHE A 14 4.51 5.97 -10.66
CA PHE A 14 5.01 7.13 -11.42
C PHE A 14 4.01 8.28 -11.48
N TYR A 15 2.71 7.98 -11.54
CA TYR A 15 1.67 8.99 -11.48
C TYR A 15 1.69 9.69 -10.11
N ASP A 16 1.71 8.92 -9.03
CA ASP A 16 1.71 9.42 -7.66
C ASP A 16 2.98 10.22 -7.36
N LEU A 17 4.15 9.76 -7.84
CA LEU A 17 5.42 10.47 -7.69
C LEU A 17 5.41 11.81 -8.46
N GLU A 18 4.92 11.83 -9.70
CA GLU A 18 4.78 13.06 -10.49
C GLU A 18 3.83 14.05 -9.81
N GLN A 19 2.67 13.59 -9.32
CA GLN A 19 1.74 14.44 -8.59
C GLN A 19 2.37 14.94 -7.28
N TYR A 20 3.01 14.07 -6.50
CA TYR A 20 3.68 14.47 -5.26
C TYR A 20 4.68 15.60 -5.51
N ILE A 21 5.56 15.45 -6.51
CA ILE A 21 6.55 16.46 -6.86
C ILE A 21 5.90 17.78 -7.29
N LYS A 22 4.88 17.76 -8.16
CA LYS A 22 4.15 18.96 -8.57
C LYS A 22 3.48 19.69 -7.41
N HIS A 23 2.93 18.94 -6.46
CA HIS A 23 2.23 19.54 -5.31
C HIS A 23 3.18 20.13 -4.25
N LEU A 24 4.50 19.89 -4.33
CA LEU A 24 5.47 20.56 -3.45
C LEU A 24 5.58 22.07 -3.75
N ASN A 25 5.39 22.47 -5.01
CA ASN A 25 5.29 23.87 -5.40
C ASN A 25 4.38 24.01 -6.63
N PRO A 26 3.07 24.20 -6.43
CA PRO A 26 2.10 24.28 -7.53
C PRO A 26 2.33 25.44 -8.51
N ASP A 27 3.05 26.48 -8.09
CA ASP A 27 3.34 27.65 -8.92
C ASP A 27 4.56 27.45 -9.85
N ASP A 28 5.31 26.36 -9.68
CA ASP A 28 6.48 26.04 -10.49
C ASP A 28 6.17 24.91 -11.49
N GLU A 29 5.79 25.29 -12.71
CA GLU A 29 5.51 24.35 -13.81
C GLU A 29 6.74 23.52 -14.21
N THR A 30 7.96 23.92 -13.82
CA THR A 30 9.18 23.17 -14.09
C THR A 30 9.43 22.06 -13.08
N LEU A 31 8.66 22.02 -11.98
CA LEU A 31 8.81 21.02 -10.93
C LEU A 31 8.12 19.70 -11.32
N THR A 32 8.82 18.92 -12.12
CA THR A 32 8.40 17.58 -12.57
C THR A 32 9.35 16.52 -12.05
N MET A 33 8.88 15.27 -11.98
CA MET A 33 9.70 14.11 -11.65
C MET A 33 10.95 14.05 -12.54
N ALA A 34 10.77 14.20 -13.86
CA ALA A 34 11.87 14.17 -14.83
C ALA A 34 12.93 15.24 -14.54
N ASN A 35 12.51 16.48 -14.26
CA ASN A 35 13.44 17.57 -14.00
C ASN A 35 14.17 17.40 -12.66
N VAL A 36 13.48 16.93 -11.62
CA VAL A 36 14.08 16.65 -10.31
C VAL A 36 15.18 15.60 -10.43
N PHE A 37 14.90 14.46 -11.04
CA PHE A 37 15.89 13.39 -11.13
C PHE A 37 17.01 13.70 -12.13
N HIS A 38 16.72 14.39 -13.24
CA HIS A 38 17.75 14.91 -14.13
C HIS A 38 18.72 15.86 -13.39
N ARG A 39 18.21 16.79 -12.58
CA ARG A 39 19.04 17.71 -11.78
C ARG A 39 19.83 17.00 -10.68
N SER A 40 19.29 15.92 -10.12
CA SER A 40 19.99 15.12 -9.10
C SER A 40 21.18 14.34 -9.65
N GLY A 41 21.23 14.11 -10.96
CA GLY A 41 22.23 13.25 -11.62
C GLY A 41 22.03 11.76 -11.38
N ILE A 42 20.99 11.35 -10.64
CA ILE A 42 20.67 9.95 -10.34
C ILE A 42 19.22 9.67 -10.72
N ILE A 43 19.02 8.72 -11.64
CA ILE A 43 17.69 8.24 -12.03
C ILE A 43 17.39 6.95 -11.24
N PRO A 44 16.42 6.95 -10.32
CA PRO A 44 16.23 5.84 -9.37
C PRO A 44 15.93 4.49 -10.01
N TRP A 45 15.21 4.50 -11.13
CA TRP A 45 14.65 3.33 -11.81
C TRP A 45 15.49 2.81 -12.97
N THR A 46 16.78 3.16 -12.98
CA THR A 46 17.78 2.49 -13.82
C THR A 46 18.12 1.12 -13.24
N VAL A 47 18.68 0.21 -14.06
CA VAL A 47 19.08 -1.14 -13.61
C VAL A 47 20.10 -1.09 -12.48
N ASP A 48 21.05 -0.16 -12.54
CA ASP A 48 22.07 0.07 -11.50
C ASP A 48 21.61 1.08 -10.43
N GLY A 49 20.38 1.57 -10.53
CA GLY A 49 19.81 2.56 -9.63
C GLY A 49 19.34 1.97 -8.30
N PRO A 50 19.00 2.82 -7.32
CA PRO A 50 18.41 2.41 -6.05
C PRO A 50 17.18 1.50 -6.18
N LEU A 51 16.41 1.61 -7.27
CA LEU A 51 15.24 0.78 -7.57
C LEU A 51 15.54 -0.32 -8.59
N GLY A 52 16.81 -0.66 -8.82
CA GLY A 52 17.21 -1.70 -9.78
C GLY A 52 16.65 -3.09 -9.46
N MET A 53 16.46 -3.41 -8.18
CA MET A 53 15.85 -4.68 -7.75
C MET A 53 14.37 -4.84 -8.17
N VAL A 54 13.75 -3.74 -8.58
CA VAL A 54 12.34 -3.65 -8.94
C VAL A 54 12.14 -3.19 -10.39
N HIS A 55 13.20 -3.30 -11.21
CA HIS A 55 13.25 -2.76 -12.57
C HIS A 55 12.23 -3.38 -13.54
N ASP A 56 11.77 -4.61 -13.28
CA ASP A 56 10.74 -5.26 -14.09
C ASP A 56 9.42 -4.46 -14.16
N PHE A 57 9.19 -3.54 -13.21
CA PHE A 57 7.98 -2.72 -13.14
C PHE A 57 8.25 -1.24 -12.85
N VAL A 58 9.36 -0.91 -12.20
CA VAL A 58 9.83 0.48 -12.05
C VAL A 58 10.99 0.70 -13.00
N ASN A 59 10.69 1.11 -14.24
CA ASN A 59 11.68 1.37 -15.28
C ASN A 59 11.35 2.64 -16.07
N GLU A 60 12.23 2.99 -17.00
CA GLU A 60 12.14 4.20 -17.80
C GLU A 60 10.91 4.20 -18.74
N GLU A 61 10.55 3.06 -19.31
CA GLU A 61 9.34 2.95 -20.15
C GLU A 61 8.09 3.27 -19.32
N ALA A 62 7.95 2.62 -18.17
CA ALA A 62 6.85 2.87 -17.25
C ALA A 62 6.85 4.31 -16.73
N ALA A 63 8.01 4.89 -16.44
CA ALA A 63 8.16 6.28 -16.03
C ALA A 63 7.63 7.25 -17.10
N ASN A 64 7.97 7.00 -18.36
CA ASN A 64 7.57 7.84 -19.48
C ASN A 64 6.11 7.67 -19.89
N VAL A 65 5.52 6.48 -19.69
CA VAL A 65 4.12 6.20 -20.10
C VAL A 65 3.13 6.56 -18.99
N HIS A 66 3.45 6.25 -17.73
CA HIS A 66 2.46 6.28 -16.64
C HIS A 66 2.50 7.55 -15.78
N HIS A 67 3.52 8.41 -15.89
CA HIS A 67 3.61 9.63 -15.06
C HIS A 67 2.43 10.61 -15.25
N GLY A 68 1.84 10.66 -16.46
CA GLY A 68 0.79 11.62 -16.80
C GLY A 68 -0.64 11.05 -16.80
N SER A 69 -0.80 9.74 -16.63
CA SER A 69 -2.09 9.06 -16.85
C SER A 69 -2.59 8.43 -15.56
N LEU A 70 -3.78 8.88 -15.13
CA LEU A 70 -4.51 8.23 -14.05
C LEU A 70 -4.85 6.80 -14.48
N LEU A 71 -4.38 5.81 -13.71
CA LEU A 71 -4.62 4.42 -14.05
C LEU A 71 -6.08 4.03 -13.83
N ASN A 72 -6.51 3.05 -14.62
CA ASN A 72 -7.81 2.43 -14.44
C ASN A 72 -7.80 1.56 -13.17
N LEU A 73 -8.42 2.08 -12.10
CA LEU A 73 -8.54 1.39 -10.82
C LEU A 73 -9.83 0.58 -10.67
N THR A 74 -10.59 0.33 -11.75
CA THR A 74 -11.88 -0.39 -11.68
C THR A 74 -11.74 -1.75 -11.01
N GLN A 75 -10.72 -2.54 -11.38
CA GLN A 75 -10.51 -3.85 -10.76
C GLN A 75 -10.18 -3.74 -9.26
N PHE A 76 -9.39 -2.74 -8.87
CA PHE A 76 -9.06 -2.49 -7.47
C PHE A 76 -10.34 -2.15 -6.68
N GLN A 77 -11.19 -1.27 -7.22
CA GLN A 77 -12.46 -0.90 -6.60
C GLN A 77 -13.41 -2.10 -6.47
N GLU A 78 -13.55 -2.93 -7.51
CA GLU A 78 -14.39 -4.14 -7.44
C GLU A 78 -13.93 -5.11 -6.34
N ILE A 79 -12.61 -5.27 -6.15
CA ILE A 79 -12.06 -6.14 -5.11
C ILE A 79 -12.29 -5.52 -3.72
N LYS A 80 -12.07 -4.21 -3.58
CA LYS A 80 -12.33 -3.47 -2.35
C LYS A 80 -13.81 -3.56 -1.93
N GLU A 81 -14.73 -3.34 -2.86
CA GLU A 81 -16.18 -3.44 -2.62
C GLU A 81 -16.58 -4.85 -2.16
N LYS A 82 -16.04 -5.90 -2.79
CA LYS A 82 -16.27 -7.29 -2.37
C LYS A 82 -15.75 -7.55 -0.96
N LEU A 83 -14.58 -7.02 -0.62
CA LEU A 83 -14.01 -7.14 0.72
C LEU A 83 -14.89 -6.45 1.77
N LEU A 84 -15.28 -5.20 1.52
CA LEU A 84 -16.16 -4.43 2.42
C LEU A 84 -17.51 -5.12 2.60
N HIS A 85 -18.09 -5.65 1.52
CA HIS A 85 -19.33 -6.42 1.58
C HIS A 85 -19.19 -7.65 2.49
N MET A 86 -18.10 -8.41 2.35
CA MET A 86 -17.84 -9.58 3.20
C MET A 86 -17.67 -9.19 4.67
N ILE A 87 -16.93 -8.11 4.96
CA ILE A 87 -16.74 -7.60 6.33
C ILE A 87 -18.09 -7.23 6.95
N ASN A 88 -18.86 -6.38 6.27
CA ASN A 88 -20.16 -5.90 6.76
C ASN A 88 -21.15 -7.06 6.93
N MET A 89 -21.17 -8.01 6.00
CA MET A 89 -22.01 -9.21 6.11
C MET A 89 -21.69 -10.02 7.38
N VAL A 90 -20.40 -10.21 7.67
CA VAL A 90 -19.98 -10.94 8.88
C VAL A 90 -20.37 -10.17 10.13
N LEU A 91 -20.02 -8.89 10.22
CA LEU A 91 -20.32 -8.02 11.36
C LEU A 91 -21.83 -7.99 11.68
N ASN A 92 -22.66 -7.78 10.66
CA ASN A 92 -24.12 -7.78 10.80
C ASN A 92 -24.66 -9.14 11.27
N LYS A 93 -24.12 -10.23 10.72
CA LYS A 93 -24.56 -11.60 11.09
C LYS A 93 -24.29 -11.92 12.56
N VAL A 94 -23.20 -11.39 13.13
CA VAL A 94 -22.82 -11.67 14.52
C VAL A 94 -23.17 -10.53 15.50
N GLY A 95 -23.74 -9.43 15.01
CA GLY A 95 -24.11 -8.28 15.84
C GLY A 95 -22.90 -7.57 16.46
N LEU A 96 -21.82 -7.41 15.68
CA LEU A 96 -20.61 -6.70 16.10
C LEU A 96 -20.46 -5.39 15.34
N ASP A 97 -20.06 -4.34 16.04
CA ASP A 97 -19.71 -3.04 15.44
C ASP A 97 -18.26 -2.99 14.92
N GLY A 98 -17.49 -4.05 15.17
CA GLY A 98 -16.07 -4.09 14.87
C GLY A 98 -15.40 -5.41 15.16
N PHE A 99 -14.14 -5.54 14.74
CA PHE A 99 -13.33 -6.73 14.98
C PHE A 99 -11.86 -6.38 15.16
N VAL A 100 -11.13 -7.32 15.79
CA VAL A 100 -9.69 -7.23 15.98
C VAL A 100 -9.00 -8.06 14.92
N TYR A 101 -8.05 -7.45 14.20
CA TYR A 101 -7.28 -8.09 13.15
C TYR A 101 -5.79 -8.02 13.46
N PRO A 102 -5.02 -9.11 13.30
CA PRO A 102 -3.59 -9.06 13.55
C PRO A 102 -2.89 -8.17 12.52
N GLN A 103 -1.99 -7.30 12.96
CA GLN A 103 -1.20 -6.45 12.06
C GLN A 103 -0.06 -7.23 11.37
N MET A 104 0.27 -8.42 11.91
CA MET A 104 1.31 -9.31 11.41
C MET A 104 0.75 -10.72 11.23
N SER A 105 1.11 -11.40 10.15
CA SER A 105 0.73 -12.80 9.93
C SER A 105 1.43 -13.76 10.90
N GLU A 106 2.60 -13.36 11.39
CA GLU A 106 3.48 -14.15 12.24
C GLU A 106 4.00 -13.33 13.42
N ALA A 107 4.40 -14.02 14.49
CA ALA A 107 4.82 -13.37 15.73
C ALA A 107 6.03 -12.50 15.47
N ILE A 108 6.17 -11.39 16.19
CA ILE A 108 7.40 -10.59 16.11
C ILE A 108 8.57 -11.54 16.40
N PRO A 109 9.47 -11.72 15.43
CA PRO A 109 10.52 -12.69 15.58
C PRO A 109 11.57 -12.17 16.58
N GLY A 110 12.35 -13.07 17.16
CA GLY A 110 13.44 -12.68 18.06
C GLY A 110 14.50 -11.84 17.34
N ILE A 111 15.29 -11.08 18.10
CA ILE A 111 16.33 -10.15 17.59
C ILE A 111 17.31 -10.81 16.60
N LYS A 112 17.53 -12.13 16.71
CA LYS A 112 18.46 -12.89 15.87
C LYS A 112 17.82 -13.51 14.62
N ALA A 113 16.57 -13.16 14.30
CA ALA A 113 15.93 -13.69 13.12
C ALA A 113 16.52 -13.08 11.85
N GLU A 114 16.76 -13.94 10.85
CA GLU A 114 17.30 -13.53 9.56
C GLU A 114 16.25 -12.81 8.70
N GLN A 115 14.97 -13.06 8.96
CA GLN A 115 13.87 -12.47 8.22
C GLN A 115 12.79 -11.98 9.19
N VAL A 116 12.21 -10.85 8.86
CA VAL A 116 11.07 -10.26 9.56
C VAL A 116 9.93 -10.21 8.56
N ALA A 117 8.83 -10.90 8.87
CA ALA A 117 7.60 -10.82 8.08
C ALA A 117 7.10 -9.36 8.06
N SER A 118 6.36 -8.99 6.99
CA SER A 118 5.78 -7.64 6.88
C SER A 118 5.00 -7.29 8.14
N THR A 119 5.30 -6.12 8.70
CA THR A 119 4.60 -5.57 9.87
C THR A 119 3.23 -4.98 9.53
N THR A 120 2.78 -5.14 8.28
CA THR A 120 1.51 -4.60 7.79
C THR A 120 0.90 -5.65 6.88
N ILE A 121 -0.27 -6.18 7.25
CA ILE A 121 -1.05 -7.07 6.40
C ILE A 121 -1.78 -6.21 5.36
N PRO A 122 -1.47 -6.31 4.06
CA PRO A 122 -2.06 -5.44 3.04
C PRO A 122 -3.57 -5.65 2.85
N GLU A 123 -4.09 -6.84 3.15
CA GLU A 123 -5.51 -7.20 2.98
C GLU A 123 -6.43 -6.25 3.73
N ILE A 124 -6.04 -5.81 4.93
CA ILE A 124 -6.85 -4.86 5.70
C ILE A 124 -6.69 -3.42 5.21
N ASN A 125 -5.51 -3.07 4.68
CA ASN A 125 -5.25 -1.75 4.14
C ASN A 125 -6.08 -1.46 2.88
N ILE A 126 -6.38 -2.50 2.08
CA ILE A 126 -7.25 -2.38 0.90
C ILE A 126 -8.67 -1.92 1.28
N SER A 127 -9.16 -2.30 2.47
CA SER A 127 -10.51 -1.93 2.92
C SER A 127 -10.69 -0.41 3.04
N GLY A 128 -9.64 0.34 3.39
CA GLY A 128 -9.73 1.77 3.68
C GLY A 128 -10.61 2.12 4.89
N LEU A 129 -11.00 1.13 5.70
CA LEU A 129 -11.77 1.34 6.92
C LEU A 129 -10.91 2.06 7.97
N PRO A 130 -11.51 2.86 8.87
CA PRO A 130 -10.78 3.45 9.98
C PRO A 130 -10.21 2.36 10.89
N LEU A 131 -8.88 2.35 11.08
CA LEU A 131 -8.16 1.39 11.90
C LEU A 131 -7.58 2.08 13.14
N ILE A 132 -7.79 1.49 14.31
CA ILE A 132 -7.04 1.86 15.52
C ILE A 132 -5.99 0.78 15.78
N THR A 133 -4.71 1.15 15.71
CA THR A 133 -3.64 0.24 16.13
C THR A 133 -3.52 0.27 17.64
N VAL A 134 -3.70 -0.88 18.28
CA VAL A 134 -3.53 -1.04 19.73
C VAL A 134 -2.20 -1.77 19.97
N PRO A 135 -1.30 -1.24 20.83
CA PRO A 135 -0.04 -1.91 21.13
C PRO A 135 -0.29 -3.31 21.71
N ALA A 136 0.45 -4.30 21.19
CA ALA A 136 0.39 -5.70 21.64
C ALA A 136 0.74 -5.90 23.13
N GLY A 137 1.36 -4.90 23.78
CA GLY A 137 2.04 -5.04 25.07
C GLY A 137 1.16 -5.43 26.27
N TYR A 138 -0.17 -5.47 26.12
CA TYR A 138 -1.09 -5.91 27.18
C TYR A 138 -1.53 -7.37 27.03
N TYR A 139 -1.35 -7.99 25.87
CA TYR A 139 -1.75 -9.37 25.59
C TYR A 139 -0.51 -10.27 25.52
N THR A 140 -0.63 -11.54 25.93
CA THR A 140 0.44 -12.55 25.77
C THR A 140 0.74 -12.88 24.31
N MET A 141 -0.03 -12.32 23.37
CA MET A 141 0.21 -12.39 21.93
C MET A 141 1.32 -11.43 21.53
N VAL A 142 2.23 -11.91 20.68
CA VAL A 142 3.48 -11.23 20.31
C VAL A 142 3.29 -10.36 19.06
N HIS A 143 2.04 -9.95 18.75
CA HIS A 143 1.69 -9.27 17.50
C HIS A 143 0.84 -8.04 17.78
N PRO A 144 1.13 -6.88 17.13
CA PRO A 144 0.24 -5.72 17.17
C PRO A 144 -1.15 -6.05 16.62
N LEU A 145 -2.18 -5.42 17.17
CA LEU A 145 -3.58 -5.64 16.80
C LEU A 145 -4.18 -4.37 16.22
N LEU A 146 -4.98 -4.52 15.17
CA LEU A 146 -5.78 -3.47 14.56
C LEU A 146 -7.23 -3.66 14.98
N TRP A 147 -7.88 -2.58 15.43
CA TRP A 147 -9.32 -2.55 15.67
C TRP A 147 -9.99 -1.87 14.48
N LEU A 148 -11.00 -2.55 13.95
CA LEU A 148 -11.82 -2.09 12.85
C LEU A 148 -13.22 -1.81 13.34
N PHE A 149 -13.81 -0.74 12.84
CA PHE A 149 -15.23 -0.46 12.99
C PHE A 149 -15.92 -0.62 11.64
N GLY A 150 -17.12 -1.19 11.64
CA GLY A 150 -17.98 -1.19 10.46
C GLY A 150 -18.40 0.22 10.05
N GLU A 151 -18.81 0.40 8.80
CA GLU A 151 -19.52 1.61 8.42
C GLU A 151 -20.91 1.58 9.06
N ASN A 152 -21.09 2.37 10.12
CA ASN A 152 -22.41 2.66 10.63
C ASN A 152 -23.13 3.53 9.60
N VAL A 153 -23.96 2.89 8.77
CA VAL A 153 -25.01 3.59 8.04
C VAL A 153 -26.09 3.91 9.08
N GLU A 154 -26.25 5.20 9.40
CA GLU A 154 -27.41 5.70 10.17
C GLU A 154 -28.74 5.24 9.55
#